data_AF-A0A7Z7I831-F1
#
_entry.id   AF-A0A7Z7I831-F1
#
_cell.length_a   1.000
_cell.length_b   1.000
_cell.length_c   1.000
_cell.angle_alpha   90.00
_cell.angle_beta   90.00
_cell.angle_gamma   90.00
#
_symmetry.space_group_name_H-M   'P 1'
#
loop_
_entity.id
_entity.type
_entity.pdbx_description
1 polymer ?
#
loop_
_entity_poly.entity_id
_entity_poly.type
_entity_poly.pdbx_seq_one_letter_code
_entity_poly.pdbx_strand_id
1 'polypeptide(L)'
;MSDALDVEKTSKKRPALRLINTLNLDRDEWLAVRRTGIGGSDAAAAVGLNPYKSQLELWMEKTGRDDELEKPDPNDTTHPIFWGTLLEPIVAAAYTQQTSNRVRKLNAVLRCGFRRW
;
A
#
# COMPACT_ATOMS: atom_id res chain seq x y z
N MET A 1 -13.32 39.92 31.41
CA MET A 1 -12.08 39.15 31.62
C MET A 1 -11.79 38.42 30.33
N SER A 2 -11.11 39.14 29.43
CA SER A 2 -10.48 38.56 28.25
C SER A 2 -9.31 37.71 28.74
N ASP A 3 -9.20 36.48 28.27
CA ASP A 3 -7.95 36.03 27.66
C ASP A 3 -8.17 34.71 26.92
N ALA A 4 -7.85 34.79 25.64
CA ALA A 4 -7.76 33.67 24.71
C ALA A 4 -6.54 32.82 25.08
N LEU A 5 -6.62 31.50 24.86
CA LEU A 5 -5.49 30.72 24.34
C LEU A 5 -6.02 29.62 23.42
N ASP A 6 -6.16 30.04 22.18
CA ASP A 6 -6.01 29.25 20.97
C ASP A 6 -4.72 28.43 21.01
N VAL A 7 -4.82 27.10 20.81
CA VAL A 7 -3.78 26.33 20.11
C VAL A 7 -4.46 25.21 19.35
N GLU A 8 -5.05 25.53 18.20
CA GLU A 8 -5.14 24.53 17.12
C GLU A 8 -3.71 24.05 16.79
N LYS A 9 -3.34 22.87 17.29
CA LYS A 9 -2.13 22.18 16.84
C LYS A 9 -2.33 21.80 15.39
N THR A 10 -1.93 22.69 14.48
CA THR A 10 -1.72 22.34 13.07
C THR A 10 -0.69 21.21 13.04
N SER A 11 -1.17 19.98 12.85
CA SER A 11 -0.33 18.81 12.63
C SER A 11 0.59 19.12 11.44
N LYS A 12 1.88 19.39 11.72
CA LYS A 12 2.89 19.56 10.66
C LYS A 12 2.84 18.29 9.80
N LYS A 13 2.30 18.41 8.58
CA LYS A 13 2.24 17.31 7.61
C LYS A 13 3.68 16.89 7.29
N ARG A 14 4.16 15.84 7.95
CA ARG A 14 5.47 15.25 7.63
C ARG A 14 5.34 14.57 6.26
N PRO A 15 6.26 14.85 5.32
CA PRO A 15 6.20 14.24 4.00
C PRO A 15 6.34 12.72 4.11
N ALA A 16 5.71 12.00 3.18
CA ALA A 16 5.91 10.56 3.07
C ALA A 16 7.38 10.28 2.71
N LEU A 17 7.98 9.31 3.38
CA LEU A 17 9.34 8.87 3.11
C LEU A 17 9.33 7.97 1.87
N ARG A 18 10.22 8.25 0.93
CA ARG A 18 10.47 7.41 -0.24
C ARG A 18 11.55 6.39 0.14
N LEU A 19 11.18 5.13 0.32
CA LEU A 19 12.10 4.11 0.84
C LEU A 19 13.10 3.64 -0.21
N ILE A 20 12.59 3.24 -1.38
CA ILE A 20 13.38 2.66 -2.46
C ILE A 20 12.80 3.03 -3.82
N ASN A 21 13.62 2.99 -4.87
CA ASN A 21 13.18 3.06 -6.25
C ASN A 21 12.75 1.66 -6.73
N THR A 22 11.60 1.55 -7.39
CA THR A 22 11.04 0.26 -7.84
C THR A 22 11.22 -0.01 -9.34
N LEU A 23 11.97 0.82 -10.08
CA LEU A 23 12.12 0.65 -11.55
C LEU A 23 12.77 -0.68 -11.94
N ASN A 24 13.81 -1.10 -11.22
CA ASN A 24 14.59 -2.31 -11.51
C ASN A 24 14.59 -3.29 -10.34
N LEU A 25 13.55 -3.23 -9.52
CA LEU A 25 13.46 -4.02 -8.29
C LEU A 25 12.79 -5.34 -8.61
N ASP A 26 13.39 -6.44 -8.18
CA ASP A 26 12.76 -7.74 -8.34
C ASP A 26 11.50 -7.85 -7.46
N ARG A 27 10.60 -8.76 -7.83
CA ARG A 27 9.36 -8.99 -7.10
C ARG A 27 9.64 -9.38 -5.64
N ASP A 28 10.63 -10.22 -5.37
CA ASP A 28 10.90 -10.70 -4.02
C ASP A 28 11.51 -9.60 -3.15
N GLU A 29 12.40 -8.78 -3.73
CA GLU A 29 12.95 -7.60 -3.06
C GLU A 29 11.85 -6.58 -2.75
N TRP A 30 10.93 -6.37 -3.69
CA TRP A 30 9.77 -5.51 -3.52
C TRP A 30 8.86 -6.00 -2.39
N LEU A 31 8.58 -7.31 -2.34
CA LEU A 31 7.80 -7.94 -1.27
C LEU A 31 8.52 -7.81 0.08
N ALA A 32 9.83 -8.04 0.13
CA ALA A 32 10.62 -7.91 1.35
C ALA A 32 10.54 -6.49 1.92
N VAL A 33 10.67 -5.46 1.08
CA VAL A 33 10.55 -4.07 1.53
C VAL A 33 9.13 -3.77 2.01
N ARG A 34 8.10 -4.27 1.32
CA ARG A 34 6.71 -4.12 1.74
C ARG A 34 6.37 -4.85 3.04
N ARG A 35 7.06 -5.94 3.38
CA ARG A 35 6.88 -6.64 4.67
C ARG A 35 7.29 -5.77 5.86
N THR A 36 8.20 -4.83 5.67
CA THR A 36 8.70 -3.97 6.77
C THR A 36 7.71 -2.87 7.23
N GLY A 37 6.52 -2.77 6.65
CA GLY A 37 5.50 -1.83 7.09
C GLY A 37 4.07 -2.22 6.68
N ILE A 38 3.08 -1.43 7.08
CA ILE A 38 1.65 -1.62 6.81
C ILE A 38 1.25 -0.76 5.61
N GLY A 39 0.97 -1.42 4.48
CA GLY A 39 0.46 -0.77 3.27
C GLY A 39 -1.05 -0.58 3.28
N GLY A 40 -1.59 0.03 2.22
CA GLY A 40 -3.04 0.24 2.08
C GLY A 40 -3.86 -1.06 2.07
N SER A 41 -3.38 -2.11 1.40
CA SER A 41 -3.99 -3.45 1.43
C SER A 41 -3.98 -4.07 2.82
N ASP A 42 -2.90 -3.82 3.56
CA ASP A 42 -2.68 -4.38 4.89
C ASP A 42 -3.55 -3.67 5.91
N ALA A 43 -3.82 -2.37 5.72
CA ALA A 43 -4.72 -1.61 6.58
C ALA A 43 -6.13 -2.21 6.60
N ALA A 44 -6.68 -2.61 5.44
CA ALA A 44 -7.98 -3.26 5.37
C ALA A 44 -7.99 -4.62 6.10
N ALA A 45 -6.93 -5.42 5.95
CA ALA A 45 -6.80 -6.70 6.65
C ALA A 45 -6.63 -6.49 8.16
N ALA A 46 -5.85 -5.51 8.59
CA ALA A 46 -5.60 -5.18 10.00
C ALA A 46 -6.87 -4.76 10.74
N VAL A 47 -7.83 -4.11 10.06
CA VAL A 47 -9.12 -3.75 10.64
C VAL A 47 -10.23 -4.78 10.37
N GLY A 48 -9.90 -5.93 9.76
CA GLY A 48 -10.85 -7.01 9.50
C GLY A 48 -11.88 -6.73 8.40
N LEU A 49 -11.62 -5.77 7.50
CA LEU A 49 -12.50 -5.41 6.38
C LEU A 49 -12.05 -6.00 5.03
N ASN A 50 -11.01 -6.84 5.02
CA ASN A 50 -10.52 -7.49 3.82
C ASN A 50 -11.16 -8.88 3.66
N PRO A 51 -11.92 -9.15 2.58
CA PRO A 51 -12.55 -10.46 2.36
C PRO A 51 -11.55 -11.55 1.92
N TYR A 52 -10.33 -11.18 1.50
CA TYR A 52 -9.32 -12.09 0.96
C TYR A 52 -8.15 -12.36 1.91
N LYS A 53 -8.08 -11.66 3.05
CA LYS A 53 -6.97 -11.80 4.00
C LYS A 53 -7.43 -11.50 5.43
N SER A 54 -7.20 -12.46 6.32
CA SER A 54 -7.43 -12.35 7.76
C SER A 54 -6.34 -11.53 8.48
N GLN A 55 -6.67 -11.07 9.70
CA GLN A 55 -5.71 -10.40 10.57
C GLN A 55 -4.53 -11.30 10.95
N LEU A 56 -4.78 -12.61 11.10
CA LEU A 56 -3.76 -13.59 11.46
C LEU A 56 -2.77 -13.81 10.31
N GLU A 57 -3.25 -13.99 9.09
CA GLU A 57 -2.39 -14.11 7.90
C GLU A 57 -1.53 -12.86 7.73
N LEU A 58 -2.11 -11.66 7.91
CA LEU A 58 -1.33 -10.42 7.89
C LEU A 58 -0.22 -10.45 8.96
N TRP A 59 -0.51 -10.88 10.19
CA TRP A 59 0.50 -10.99 11.23
C TRP A 59 1.60 -12.01 10.88
N MET A 60 1.23 -13.15 10.30
CA MET A 60 2.19 -14.16 9.84
C MET A 60 3.11 -13.57 8.76
N GLU A 61 2.57 -12.90 7.75
CA GLU A 61 3.34 -12.24 6.68
C GLU A 61 4.33 -11.18 7.22
N LYS A 62 3.89 -10.35 8.19
CA LYS A 62 4.73 -9.27 8.74
C LYS A 62 5.78 -9.78 9.71
N THR A 63 5.60 -10.97 10.26
CA THR A 63 6.57 -11.60 11.17
C THR A 63 7.42 -12.67 10.52
N GLY A 64 7.24 -12.92 9.21
CA GLY A 64 8.00 -13.92 8.46
C GLY A 64 7.62 -15.36 8.82
N ARG A 65 6.36 -15.61 9.18
CA ARG A 65 5.80 -16.93 9.51
C ARG A 65 4.81 -17.41 8.45
N ASP A 66 4.92 -16.88 7.23
CA ASP A 66 4.03 -17.16 6.11
C ASP A 66 4.59 -18.21 5.13
N ASP A 67 5.62 -18.95 5.52
CA ASP A 67 6.28 -19.94 4.65
C ASP A 67 5.34 -21.08 4.22
N GLU A 68 4.40 -21.45 5.09
CA GLU A 68 3.39 -22.48 4.83
C GLU A 68 2.12 -21.94 4.17
N LEU A 69 1.99 -20.61 4.03
CA LEU A 69 0.81 -20.00 3.41
C LEU A 69 0.90 -20.10 1.89
N GLU A 70 -0.21 -20.48 1.26
CA GLU A 70 -0.34 -20.46 -0.19
C GLU A 70 -0.17 -19.04 -0.70
N LYS A 71 0.84 -18.84 -1.54
CA LYS A 71 1.08 -17.56 -2.20
C LYS A 71 0.37 -17.59 -3.55
N PRO A 72 -0.55 -16.63 -3.83
CA PRO A 72 -1.24 -16.61 -5.10
C PRO A 72 -0.24 -16.42 -6.25
N ASP A 73 -0.34 -17.28 -7.27
CA ASP A 73 0.46 -17.16 -8.48
C ASP A 73 0.08 -15.86 -9.21
N PRO A 74 1.04 -14.95 -9.47
CA PRO A 74 0.77 -13.71 -10.19
C PRO A 74 0.19 -13.90 -11.59
N ASN A 75 0.39 -15.08 -12.20
CA ASN A 75 -0.05 -15.42 -13.54
C ASN A 75 -1.35 -16.24 -13.57
N ASP A 76 -1.94 -16.54 -12.41
CA ASP A 76 -3.20 -17.27 -12.34
C ASP A 76 -4.37 -16.40 -12.81
N THR A 77 -4.86 -16.70 -14.02
CA THR A 77 -5.97 -16.00 -14.67
C THR A 77 -7.32 -16.17 -13.98
N THR A 78 -7.44 -17.11 -13.05
CA THR A 78 -8.67 -17.31 -12.25
C THR A 78 -8.74 -16.35 -11.07
N HIS A 79 -7.61 -15.78 -10.65
CA HIS A 79 -7.52 -14.97 -9.45
C HIS A 79 -7.80 -13.46 -9.74
N PRO A 80 -8.56 -12.74 -8.88
CA PRO A 80 -8.85 -11.32 -9.08
C PRO A 80 -7.61 -10.42 -9.16
N ILE A 81 -6.51 -10.82 -8.51
CA ILE A 81 -5.23 -10.08 -8.51
C ILE A 81 -4.64 -9.97 -9.92
N PHE A 82 -4.74 -11.04 -10.72
CA PHE A 82 -4.26 -11.05 -12.12
C PHE A 82 -4.99 -9.99 -12.94
N TRP A 83 -6.32 -10.00 -12.91
CA TRP A 83 -7.15 -9.04 -13.63
C TRP A 83 -6.94 -7.60 -13.14
N GLY A 84 -6.78 -7.40 -11.83
CA GLY A 84 -6.46 -6.09 -11.26
C GLY A 84 -5.15 -5.52 -11.82
N THR A 85 -4.11 -6.36 -11.91
CA THR A 85 -2.79 -5.95 -12.44
C THR A 85 -2.84 -5.69 -13.93
N LEU A 86 -3.51 -6.56 -14.69
CA LEU A 86 -3.65 -6.45 -16.15
C LEU A 86 -4.43 -5.18 -16.55
N LEU A 87 -5.50 -4.86 -15.82
CA LEU A 87 -6.42 -3.78 -16.15
C LEU A 87 -5.99 -2.41 -15.61
N GLU A 88 -5.06 -2.34 -14.65
CA GLU A 88 -4.61 -1.09 -14.02
C GLU A 88 -4.25 0.01 -15.05
N PRO A 89 -3.45 -0.24 -16.11
CA PRO A 89 -3.11 0.80 -17.08
C PRO A 89 -4.30 1.28 -17.90
N ILE A 90 -5.24 0.38 -18.22
CA ILE A 90 -6.43 0.67 -19.02
C ILE A 90 -7.37 1.56 -18.21
N VAL A 91 -7.62 1.21 -16.95
CA VAL A 91 -8.46 1.98 -16.03
C VAL A 91 -7.84 3.37 -15.77
N ALA A 92 -6.52 3.45 -15.59
CA ALA A 92 -5.82 4.72 -15.42
C ALA A 92 -5.96 5.65 -16.63
N ALA A 93 -5.88 5.10 -17.85
CA ALA A 93 -6.09 5.85 -19.08
C ALA A 93 -7.53 6.37 -19.20
N ALA A 94 -8.53 5.51 -18.92
CA ALA A 94 -9.94 5.91 -18.92
C ALA A 94 -10.24 7.00 -17.89
N TYR A 95 -9.71 6.88 -16.67
CA TYR A 95 -9.83 7.90 -15.62
C TYR A 95 -9.26 9.25 -16.06
N THR A 96 -8.09 9.24 -16.71
CA THR A 96 -7.44 10.46 -17.23
C THR A 96 -8.32 11.14 -18.27
N GLN A 97 -8.94 10.38 -19.18
CA GLN A 97 -9.84 10.92 -20.19
C GLN A 97 -11.12 11.53 -19.59
N GLN A 98 -11.69 10.89 -18.56
CA GLN A 98 -12.95 11.35 -17.94
C GLN A 98 -12.75 12.58 -17.04
N THR A 99 -11.65 12.64 -16.29
CA THR A 99 -11.45 13.65 -15.24
C THR A 99 -10.48 14.76 -15.62
N SER A 100 -9.76 14.62 -16.74
CA SER A 100 -8.63 15.49 -17.13
C SER A 100 -7.47 15.53 -16.12
N ASN A 101 -7.48 14.68 -15.09
CA ASN A 101 -6.40 14.56 -14.12
C ASN A 101 -5.27 13.68 -14.66
N ARG A 102 -4.02 14.13 -14.52
CA ARG A 102 -2.85 13.35 -14.93
C ARG A 102 -2.52 12.26 -13.91
N VAL A 103 -2.54 11.00 -14.35
CA VAL A 103 -2.09 9.85 -13.54
C VAL A 103 -0.61 9.57 -13.82
N ARG A 104 0.15 9.26 -12.76
CA ARG A 104 1.57 8.88 -12.85
C ARG A 104 1.87 7.71 -11.92
N LYS A 105 2.57 6.70 -12.45
CA LYS A 105 3.10 5.62 -11.61
C LYS A 105 4.25 6.15 -10.76
N LEU A 106 4.08 6.09 -9.45
CA LEU A 106 5.12 6.47 -8.51
C LEU A 106 6.03 5.26 -8.31
N ASN A 107 7.18 5.24 -9.00
CA ASN A 107 8.15 4.13 -8.95
C ASN A 107 8.93 4.15 -7.61
N ALA A 108 8.20 4.04 -6.50
CA ALA A 108 8.75 3.89 -5.17
C ALA A 108 7.75 3.38 -4.16
N VAL A 109 8.28 2.69 -3.16
CA VAL A 109 7.53 2.37 -1.93
C VAL A 109 7.54 3.58 -1.01
N LEU A 110 6.35 4.05 -0.63
CA LEU A 110 6.17 5.17 0.30
C LEU A 110 5.87 4.66 1.71
N ARG A 111 6.39 5.37 2.71
CA ARG A 111 6.09 5.12 4.13
C ARG A 111 5.67 6.40 4.84
N CYS A 112 4.73 6.26 5.78
CA CYS A 112 4.38 7.35 6.69
C CYS A 112 5.60 7.75 7.53
N GLY A 113 6.01 9.02 7.49
CA GLY A 113 7.20 9.51 8.20
C GLY A 113 7.09 9.57 9.73
N PHE A 114 5.95 9.15 10.31
CA PHE A 114 5.71 9.19 11.76
C PHE A 114 5.77 7.81 12.44
N ARG A 115 5.38 6.73 11.74
CA ARG A 115 5.37 5.36 12.27
C ARG A 115 6.37 4.49 11.51
N ARG A 116 7.10 3.66 12.25
CA ARG A 116 8.15 2.78 11.68
C ARG A 116 7.59 1.66 10.80
N TRP A 117 6.36 1.26 11.08
CA TRP A 117 5.62 0.16 10.43
C TRP A 117 4.45 0.76 9.69
#